data_AF-A0A4R9M1J4-F1
#
_entry.id   AF-A0A4R9M1J4-F1
#
_cell.length_a   1.000
_cell.length_b   1.000
_cell.length_c   1.000
_cell.angle_alpha   90.00
_cell.angle_beta   90.00
_cell.angle_gamma   90.00
#
_symmetry.space_group_name_H-M   'P 1'
#
loop_
_entity.id
_entity.type
_entity.pdbx_description
1 polymer ?
#
loop_
_entity_poly.entity_id
_entity_poly.type
_entity_poly.pdbx_seq_one_letter_code
_entity_poly.pdbx_strand_id
1 'polypeptide(L)'
;MVSESFKQIDPAVLLWKSLYRQPEFQAGSLRLNQDITIRTFKNQSKRYLTSERYEFITAMKELLKPIATLDHEKVEYLIFRIFECYNKEMEYWRDTHSRFSMDILFQFIEFLCADSPKEDLSVLLQKETSLNQKEVESILIHIKAFNKLGIYFSKSPSLKKTIENGEPILATLASAYPTITWLALESMFYILVAQYALASRYSCESLLRGWMTEYGFDENQYVVVASYFPPGTSLLDFRGKYTNAIRALRGISGEKKPDYDLLLLRSIGNYFSSWIVRVAHQMENGSGYQAA
;
A
#
# COMPACT_ATOMS: atom_id res chain seq x y z
N MET A 1 8.00 -12.14 11.17
CA MET A 1 7.60 -10.84 10.57
C MET A 1 8.69 -10.43 9.61
N VAL A 2 8.39 -10.39 8.32
CA VAL A 2 9.31 -9.87 7.29
C VAL A 2 9.34 -8.35 7.46
N SER A 3 10.51 -7.79 7.74
CA SER A 3 10.70 -6.36 7.90
C SER A 3 10.40 -5.66 6.57
N GLU A 4 9.34 -4.85 6.56
CA GLU A 4 8.87 -4.18 5.35
C GLU A 4 9.77 -2.98 5.02
N SER A 5 10.72 -3.20 4.10
CA SER A 5 11.51 -2.21 3.35
C SER A 5 12.60 -1.44 4.13
N PHE A 6 13.88 -1.72 3.80
CA PHE A 6 15.05 -0.92 4.20
C PHE A 6 15.50 0.04 3.09
N LYS A 7 14.57 0.58 2.28
CA LYS A 7 14.96 1.63 1.34
C LYS A 7 15.44 2.85 2.14
N GLN A 8 16.74 3.13 2.09
CA GLN A 8 17.24 4.42 2.56
C GLN A 8 16.66 5.48 1.64
N ILE A 9 15.72 6.26 2.17
CA ILE A 9 15.06 7.31 1.42
C ILE A 9 15.68 8.64 1.83
N ASP A 10 16.03 9.42 0.83
CA ASP A 10 16.57 10.76 0.99
C ASP A 10 15.49 11.71 1.54
N PRO A 11 15.69 12.34 2.71
CA PRO A 11 14.71 13.27 3.29
C PRO A 11 14.35 14.43 2.36
N ALA A 12 15.27 14.89 1.51
CA ALA A 12 14.98 15.94 0.53
C ALA A 12 13.97 15.47 -0.53
N VAL A 13 14.02 14.19 -0.89
CA VAL A 13 13.05 13.58 -1.82
C VAL A 13 11.68 13.45 -1.15
N LEU A 14 11.62 13.12 0.15
CA LEU A 14 10.36 13.08 0.90
C LEU A 14 9.72 14.47 1.04
N LEU A 15 10.53 15.50 1.29
CA LEU A 15 10.04 16.87 1.32
C LEU A 15 9.51 17.29 -0.05
N TRP A 16 10.22 16.95 -1.14
CA TRP A 16 9.71 17.15 -2.50
C TRP A 16 8.36 16.45 -2.73
N LYS A 17 8.23 15.17 -2.37
CA LYS A 17 6.98 14.41 -2.49
C LYS A 17 5.84 15.04 -1.67
N SER A 18 6.15 15.53 -0.48
CA SER A 18 5.21 16.25 0.40
C SER A 18 4.70 17.56 -0.22
N LEU A 19 5.52 18.20 -1.05
CA LEU A 19 5.16 19.37 -1.84
C LEU A 19 4.38 18.97 -3.11
N TYR A 20 4.89 18.00 -3.85
CA TYR A 20 4.34 17.56 -5.14
C TYR A 20 2.92 16.98 -5.04
N ARG A 21 2.60 16.34 -3.91
CA ARG A 21 1.27 15.77 -3.64
C ARG A 21 0.17 16.82 -3.41
N GLN A 22 0.52 18.08 -3.18
CA GLN A 22 -0.47 19.11 -2.82
C GLN A 22 -1.35 19.44 -4.04
N PRO A 23 -2.68 19.62 -3.86
CA PRO A 23 -3.58 19.94 -4.97
C PRO A 23 -3.16 21.19 -5.75
N GLU A 24 -2.58 22.18 -5.07
CA GLU A 24 -2.10 23.42 -5.67
C GLU A 24 -0.94 23.19 -6.65
N PHE A 25 -0.10 22.19 -6.38
CA PHE A 25 0.96 21.82 -7.30
C PHE A 25 0.39 21.15 -8.56
N GLN A 26 -0.58 20.24 -8.37
CA GLN A 26 -1.26 19.54 -9.47
C GLN A 26 -2.10 20.50 -10.34
N ALA A 27 -2.64 21.56 -9.75
CA ALA A 27 -3.34 22.64 -10.44
C ALA A 27 -2.40 23.61 -11.19
N GLY A 28 -1.08 23.47 -11.05
CA GLY A 28 -0.09 24.34 -11.69
C GLY A 28 0.08 25.72 -11.04
N SER A 29 -0.43 25.89 -9.82
CA SER A 29 -0.31 27.14 -9.04
C SER A 29 1.10 27.38 -8.49
N LEU A 30 1.96 26.36 -8.57
CA LEU A 30 3.38 26.38 -8.23
C LEU A 30 4.13 25.72 -9.37
N ARG A 31 5.24 26.34 -9.80
CA ARG A 31 6.13 25.76 -10.81
C ARG A 31 7.54 25.67 -10.24
N LEU A 32 7.91 24.47 -9.80
CA LEU A 32 9.24 24.16 -9.30
C LEU A 32 9.88 23.08 -10.18
N ASN A 33 11.18 23.23 -10.42
CA ASN A 33 11.98 22.18 -11.03
C ASN A 33 12.44 21.20 -9.94
N GLN A 34 12.06 19.93 -10.07
CA GLN A 34 12.35 18.88 -9.10
C GLN A 34 13.82 18.80 -8.71
N ASP A 35 14.73 18.70 -9.69
CA ASP A 35 16.15 18.50 -9.43
C ASP A 35 16.80 19.68 -8.70
N ILE A 36 16.45 20.90 -9.12
CA ILE A 36 16.95 22.14 -8.51
C ILE A 36 16.41 22.27 -7.08
N THR A 37 15.12 22.00 -6.89
CA THR A 37 14.47 22.08 -5.57
C THR A 37 15.02 21.04 -4.60
N ILE A 38 15.17 19.78 -5.02
CA ILE A 38 15.78 18.72 -4.19
C ILE A 38 17.22 19.10 -3.83
N ARG A 39 18.01 19.59 -4.79
CA ARG A 39 19.38 20.05 -4.53
C ARG A 39 19.40 21.20 -3.51
N THR A 40 18.43 22.10 -3.56
CA THR A 40 18.30 23.23 -2.64
C THR A 40 18.00 22.74 -1.22
N PHE A 41 17.07 21.79 -1.06
CA PHE A 41 16.76 21.15 0.22
C PHE A 41 17.98 20.45 0.82
N LYS A 42 18.79 19.77 -0.01
CA LYS A 42 20.04 19.13 0.43
C LYS A 42 21.08 20.15 0.89
N ASN A 43 21.34 21.17 0.08
CA ASN A 43 22.35 22.18 0.36
C ASN A 43 22.00 23.05 1.58
N GLN A 44 20.71 23.22 1.86
CA GLN A 44 20.20 24.00 3.00
C GLN A 44 19.44 23.10 3.98
N SER A 45 19.98 21.90 4.28
CA SER A 45 19.31 20.90 5.11
C SER A 45 18.85 21.43 6.47
N LYS A 46 19.63 22.29 7.11
CA LYS A 46 19.28 22.93 8.39
C LYS A 46 18.03 23.80 8.31
N ARG A 47 17.72 24.39 7.15
CA ARG A 47 16.57 25.28 6.95
C ARG A 47 15.30 24.55 6.51
N TYR A 48 15.43 23.39 5.87
CA TYR A 48 14.31 22.71 5.23
C TYR A 48 14.02 21.31 5.78
N LEU A 49 15.05 20.58 6.23
CA LEU A 49 14.95 19.16 6.57
C LEU A 49 14.97 18.90 8.07
N THR A 50 15.69 19.71 8.83
CA THR A 50 15.87 19.55 10.29
C THR A 50 15.44 20.77 11.11
N SER A 51 14.93 21.81 10.45
CA SER A 51 14.45 23.04 11.09
C SER A 51 13.17 22.82 11.88
N GLU A 52 12.95 23.63 12.90
CA GLU A 52 11.64 23.68 13.56
C GLU A 52 10.60 24.37 12.69
N ARG A 53 9.33 24.24 13.10
CA ARG A 53 8.17 24.70 12.32
C ARG A 53 8.30 26.15 11.86
N TYR A 54 8.70 27.07 12.74
CA TYR A 54 8.79 28.50 12.41
C TYR A 54 9.86 28.80 11.36
N GLU A 55 11.04 28.22 11.51
CA GLU A 55 12.19 28.40 10.62
C GLU A 55 11.89 27.79 9.24
N PHE A 56 11.28 26.60 9.23
CA PHE A 56 10.81 25.94 8.01
C PHE A 56 9.83 26.82 7.25
N ILE A 57 8.82 27.35 7.94
CA ILE A 57 7.79 28.20 7.31
C ILE A 57 8.41 29.44 6.70
N THR A 58 9.35 30.08 7.40
CA THR A 58 10.04 31.28 6.90
C THR A 58 10.83 30.95 5.64
N ALA A 59 11.64 29.89 5.65
CA ALA A 59 12.43 29.46 4.50
C ALA A 59 11.56 29.02 3.31
N MET A 60 10.41 28.38 3.57
CA MET A 60 9.46 27.98 2.53
C MET A 60 8.68 29.16 1.96
N LYS A 61 8.39 30.21 2.76
CA LYS A 61 7.81 31.46 2.25
C LYS A 61 8.76 32.14 1.27
N GLU A 62 10.05 32.21 1.60
CA GLU A 62 11.08 32.73 0.69
C GLU A 62 11.15 31.95 -0.63
N LEU A 63 11.01 30.63 -0.56
CA LEU A 63 11.05 29.76 -1.74
C LEU A 63 9.80 29.84 -2.61
N LEU A 64 8.61 29.82 -2.00
CA LEU A 64 7.34 29.66 -2.72
C LEU A 64 6.68 30.98 -3.13
N LYS A 65 6.77 32.04 -2.33
CA LYS A 65 6.11 33.33 -2.65
C LYS A 65 6.49 33.89 -4.03
N PRO A 66 7.77 33.85 -4.46
CA PRO A 66 8.15 34.44 -5.75
C PRO A 66 7.58 33.71 -6.96
N ILE A 67 7.14 32.47 -6.79
CA ILE A 67 6.74 31.56 -7.87
C ILE A 67 5.28 31.10 -7.78
N ALA A 68 4.60 31.41 -6.69
CA ALA A 68 3.22 31.04 -6.46
C ALA A 68 2.28 32.05 -7.12
N THR A 69 1.27 31.57 -7.82
CA THR A 69 0.16 32.41 -8.31
C THR A 69 -0.98 32.51 -7.29
N LEU A 70 -0.72 32.17 -6.04
CA LEU A 70 -1.69 32.08 -4.95
C LEU A 70 -1.63 33.32 -4.06
N ASP A 71 -2.78 33.69 -3.48
CA ASP A 71 -2.86 34.72 -2.46
C ASP A 71 -1.98 34.39 -1.25
N HIS A 72 -1.49 35.43 -0.56
CA HIS A 72 -0.51 35.26 0.50
C HIS A 72 -0.97 34.27 1.59
N GLU A 73 -2.22 34.38 2.05
CA GLU A 73 -2.80 33.51 3.08
C GLU A 73 -2.85 32.04 2.65
N LYS A 74 -3.17 31.78 1.37
CA LYS A 74 -3.21 30.42 0.80
C LYS A 74 -1.82 29.79 0.73
N VAL A 75 -0.80 30.59 0.43
CA VAL A 75 0.60 30.13 0.44
C VAL A 75 1.02 29.72 1.86
N GLU A 76 0.63 30.46 2.89
CA GLU A 76 0.97 30.10 4.26
C GLU A 76 0.32 28.76 4.67
N TYR A 77 -0.97 28.62 4.40
CA TYR A 77 -1.71 27.39 4.70
C TYR A 77 -1.13 26.17 3.96
N LEU A 78 -0.75 26.35 2.69
CA LEU A 78 -0.04 25.34 1.92
C LEU A 78 1.27 24.90 2.60
N ILE A 79 2.09 25.86 3.05
CA ILE A 79 3.38 25.57 3.71
C ILE A 79 3.16 24.76 4.99
N PHE A 80 2.13 25.09 5.78
CA PHE A 80 1.79 24.31 6.97
C PHE A 80 1.45 22.86 6.63
N ARG A 81 0.63 22.62 5.60
CA ARG A 81 0.30 21.26 5.17
C ARG A 81 1.52 20.50 4.65
N ILE A 82 2.42 21.16 3.93
CA ILE A 82 3.69 20.54 3.46
C ILE A 82 4.52 20.10 4.65
N PHE A 83 4.66 20.95 5.68
CA PHE A 83 5.39 20.63 6.90
C PHE A 83 4.79 19.42 7.64
N GLU A 84 3.48 19.42 7.85
CA GLU A 84 2.78 18.31 8.50
C GLU A 84 2.90 17.01 7.71
N CYS A 85 2.78 17.06 6.38
CA CYS A 85 2.98 15.90 5.51
C CYS A 85 4.40 15.37 5.65
N TYR A 86 5.41 16.23 5.54
CA TYR A 86 6.82 15.83 5.63
C TYR A 86 7.14 15.18 6.98
N ASN A 87 6.64 15.73 8.08
CA ASN A 87 6.85 15.11 9.40
C ASN A 87 6.17 13.75 9.51
N LYS A 88 4.97 13.57 8.94
CA LYS A 88 4.32 12.26 8.87
C LYS A 88 5.12 11.25 8.05
N GLU A 89 5.71 11.67 6.93
CA GLU A 89 6.60 10.80 6.15
C GLU A 89 7.83 10.37 6.98
N MET A 90 8.43 11.33 7.70
CA MET A 90 9.61 11.07 8.52
C MET A 90 9.30 10.18 9.73
N GLU A 91 8.13 10.34 10.35
CA GLU A 91 7.65 9.49 11.44
C GLU A 91 7.40 8.06 10.93
N TYR A 92 6.67 7.91 9.82
CA TYR A 92 6.42 6.62 9.18
C TYR A 92 7.72 5.91 8.75
N TRP A 93 8.70 6.69 8.27
CA TRP A 93 10.01 6.16 7.92
C TRP A 93 10.78 5.66 9.15
N ARG A 94 10.69 6.36 10.28
CA ARG A 94 11.39 5.98 11.53
C ARG A 94 10.70 4.82 12.26
N ASP A 95 9.37 4.81 12.32
CA ASP A 95 8.61 3.79 13.03
C ASP A 95 8.22 2.63 12.11
N THR A 96 8.99 1.55 12.20
CA THR A 96 8.72 0.31 11.46
C THR A 96 7.41 -0.37 11.83
N HIS A 97 6.86 -0.13 13.02
CA HIS A 97 5.60 -0.73 13.47
C HIS A 97 4.36 -0.06 12.87
N SER A 98 4.50 1.18 12.40
CA SER A 98 3.43 1.95 11.75
C SER A 98 3.24 1.63 10.26
N ARG A 99 4.07 0.74 9.70
CA ARG A 99 4.12 0.47 8.25
C ARG A 99 2.96 -0.41 7.79
N PHE A 100 2.54 -0.20 6.55
CA PHE A 100 1.40 -0.89 5.96
C PHE A 100 1.82 -2.29 5.51
N SER A 101 1.17 -3.32 6.07
CA SER A 101 1.41 -4.70 5.69
C SER A 101 0.31 -5.32 4.83
N MET A 102 0.72 -6.07 3.80
CA MET A 102 -0.18 -6.84 2.94
C MET A 102 -0.95 -7.93 3.69
N ASP A 103 -0.41 -8.44 4.79
CA ASP A 103 -1.07 -9.46 5.62
C ASP A 103 -2.40 -8.94 6.18
N ILE A 104 -2.49 -7.63 6.40
CA ILE A 104 -3.72 -6.94 6.84
C ILE A 104 -4.82 -7.11 5.79
N LEU A 105 -4.52 -7.14 4.49
CA LEU A 105 -5.55 -7.27 3.44
C LEU A 105 -6.26 -8.63 3.49
N PHE A 106 -5.54 -9.73 3.70
CA PHE A 106 -6.13 -11.07 3.74
C PHE A 106 -6.82 -11.38 5.07
N GLN A 107 -6.28 -10.87 6.18
CA GLN A 107 -6.97 -10.88 7.47
C GLN A 107 -8.28 -10.08 7.39
N PHE A 108 -8.28 -8.92 6.72
CA PHE A 108 -9.48 -8.11 6.52
C PHE A 108 -10.49 -8.72 5.56
N ILE A 109 -10.07 -9.44 4.52
CA ILE A 109 -11.02 -10.19 3.67
C ILE A 109 -11.84 -11.16 4.51
N GLU A 110 -11.23 -11.78 5.52
CA GLU A 110 -11.92 -12.70 6.40
C GLU A 110 -12.95 -12.00 7.30
N PHE A 111 -12.60 -10.84 7.87
CA PHE A 111 -13.53 -10.00 8.62
C PHE A 111 -14.67 -9.45 7.75
N LEU A 112 -14.35 -9.02 6.52
CA LEU A 112 -15.31 -8.50 5.53
C LEU A 112 -16.34 -9.54 5.07
N CYS A 113 -16.04 -10.83 5.24
CA CYS A 113 -16.91 -11.94 4.85
C CYS A 113 -17.63 -12.56 6.06
N ALA A 114 -17.56 -11.95 7.25
CA ALA A 114 -18.35 -12.36 8.41
C ALA A 114 -19.85 -12.02 8.21
N ASP A 115 -20.74 -12.92 8.64
CA ASP A 115 -22.20 -12.81 8.50
C ASP A 115 -22.83 -11.73 9.42
N SER A 116 -22.45 -10.46 9.24
CA SER A 116 -23.21 -9.32 9.77
C SER A 116 -23.83 -8.55 8.62
N PRO A 117 -25.13 -8.72 8.32
CA PRO A 117 -25.82 -7.86 7.39
C PRO A 117 -26.01 -6.50 8.07
N LYS A 118 -25.37 -5.46 7.53
CA LYS A 118 -25.57 -4.03 7.85
C LYS A 118 -24.87 -3.44 9.08
N GLU A 119 -23.83 -4.06 9.64
CA GLU A 119 -22.96 -3.33 10.56
C GLU A 119 -21.94 -2.51 9.76
N ASP A 120 -21.71 -1.26 10.20
CA ASP A 120 -20.60 -0.46 9.69
C ASP A 120 -19.32 -1.28 9.90
N LEU A 121 -18.52 -1.41 8.84
CA LEU A 121 -17.28 -2.15 8.87
C LEU A 121 -16.36 -1.71 10.01
N SER A 122 -16.45 -0.42 10.35
CA SER A 122 -15.72 0.18 11.45
C SER A 122 -16.10 -0.45 12.81
N VAL A 123 -17.39 -0.72 13.02
CA VAL A 123 -17.95 -1.29 14.25
C VAL A 123 -17.63 -2.78 14.35
N LEU A 124 -17.71 -3.52 13.25
CA LEU A 124 -17.34 -4.93 13.21
C LEU A 124 -15.86 -5.12 13.58
N LEU A 125 -14.98 -4.32 12.97
CA LEU A 125 -13.55 -4.38 13.23
C LEU A 125 -13.20 -4.02 14.66
N GLN A 126 -13.83 -3.00 15.25
CA GLN A 126 -13.63 -2.67 16.68
C GLN A 126 -14.10 -3.76 17.64
N LYS A 127 -15.13 -4.54 17.28
CA LYS A 127 -15.63 -5.64 18.12
C LYS A 127 -14.73 -6.87 18.06
N GLU A 128 -14.25 -7.19 16.86
CA GLU A 128 -13.48 -8.40 16.59
C GLU A 128 -11.97 -8.21 16.79
N THR A 129 -11.51 -6.97 16.92
CA THR A 129 -10.09 -6.64 17.13
C THR A 129 -9.92 -5.74 18.34
N SER A 130 -8.73 -5.75 18.96
CA SER A 130 -8.37 -4.82 20.03
C SER A 130 -8.08 -3.39 19.53
N LEU A 131 -8.47 -3.07 18.28
CA LEU A 131 -8.14 -1.82 17.62
C LEU A 131 -9.12 -0.70 18.02
N ASN A 132 -8.58 0.50 18.19
CA ASN A 132 -9.38 1.69 18.42
C ASN A 132 -9.99 2.23 17.11
N GLN A 133 -10.94 3.16 17.23
CA GLN A 133 -11.64 3.73 16.06
C GLN A 133 -10.70 4.37 15.05
N LYS A 134 -9.65 5.07 15.49
CA LYS A 134 -8.71 5.74 14.59
C LYS A 134 -7.88 4.73 13.80
N GLU A 135 -7.47 3.63 14.42
CA GLU A 135 -6.75 2.54 13.77
C GLU A 135 -7.62 1.88 12.70
N VAL A 136 -8.87 1.61 13.03
CA VAL A 136 -9.83 1.02 12.09
C VAL A 136 -10.09 1.94 10.89
N GLU A 137 -10.34 3.23 11.13
CA GLU A 137 -10.49 4.23 10.06
C GLU A 137 -9.23 4.33 9.19
N SER A 138 -8.05 4.31 9.82
CA SER A 138 -6.78 4.29 9.11
C SER A 138 -6.68 3.09 8.17
N ILE A 139 -6.94 1.88 8.66
CA ILE A 139 -6.86 0.67 7.83
C ILE A 139 -7.86 0.72 6.68
N LEU A 140 -9.10 1.14 6.95
CA LEU A 140 -10.13 1.30 5.91
C LEU A 140 -9.71 2.25 4.79
N ILE A 141 -9.06 3.36 5.15
CA ILE A 141 -8.54 4.33 4.18
C ILE A 141 -7.40 3.71 3.35
N HIS A 142 -6.49 2.95 3.98
CA HIS A 142 -5.42 2.23 3.29
C HIS A 142 -5.96 1.19 2.30
N ILE A 143 -6.99 0.41 2.70
CA ILE A 143 -7.65 -0.57 1.82
C ILE A 143 -8.32 0.13 0.63
N LYS A 144 -9.01 1.26 0.86
CA LYS A 144 -9.62 2.06 -0.21
C LYS A 144 -8.56 2.55 -1.20
N ALA A 145 -7.45 3.08 -0.71
CA ALA A 145 -6.35 3.52 -1.55
C ALA A 145 -5.71 2.37 -2.34
N PHE A 146 -5.44 1.23 -1.69
CA PHE A 146 -4.91 0.04 -2.35
C PHE A 146 -5.83 -0.46 -3.48
N ASN A 147 -7.13 -0.56 -3.23
CA ASN A 147 -8.10 -0.95 -4.27
C ASN A 147 -8.15 0.08 -5.41
N LYS A 148 -8.08 1.38 -5.09
CA LYS A 148 -8.03 2.44 -6.10
C LYS A 148 -6.77 2.34 -6.96
N LEU A 149 -5.65 1.98 -6.36
CA LEU A 149 -4.39 1.73 -7.06
C LEU A 149 -4.49 0.53 -7.99
N GLY A 150 -5.10 -0.57 -7.53
CA GLY A 150 -5.34 -1.78 -8.33
C GLY A 150 -6.13 -1.54 -9.62
N ILE A 151 -7.02 -0.53 -9.64
CA ILE A 151 -7.76 -0.12 -10.85
C ILE A 151 -6.83 0.40 -11.96
N TYR A 152 -5.71 1.02 -11.62
CA TYR A 152 -4.73 1.46 -12.63
C TYR A 152 -4.05 0.27 -13.30
N PHE A 153 -3.77 -0.80 -12.54
CA PHE A 153 -3.17 -2.01 -13.08
C PHE A 153 -4.14 -2.78 -13.98
N SER A 154 -5.41 -2.88 -13.61
CA SER A 154 -6.42 -3.60 -14.43
C SER A 154 -6.79 -2.86 -15.72
N LYS A 155 -6.67 -1.53 -15.73
CA LYS A 155 -6.94 -0.70 -16.93
C LYS A 155 -5.73 -0.56 -17.85
N SER A 156 -4.53 -0.82 -17.36
CA SER A 156 -3.31 -0.66 -18.16
C SER A 156 -3.06 -1.91 -19.00
N PRO A 157 -2.80 -1.77 -20.31
CA PRO A 157 -2.50 -2.91 -21.18
C PRO A 157 -1.12 -3.51 -20.93
N SER A 158 -0.26 -2.84 -20.15
CA SER A 158 1.13 -3.27 -19.93
C SER A 158 1.62 -2.88 -18.54
N LEU A 159 2.16 -3.87 -17.81
CA LEU A 159 2.79 -3.65 -16.51
C LEU A 159 3.96 -2.66 -16.62
N LYS A 160 4.76 -2.73 -17.69
CA LYS A 160 5.87 -1.81 -17.94
C LYS A 160 5.39 -0.36 -17.99
N LYS A 161 4.33 -0.10 -18.77
CA LYS A 161 3.74 1.25 -18.87
C LYS A 161 3.18 1.72 -17.53
N THR A 162 2.63 0.83 -16.71
CA THR A 162 2.16 1.18 -15.36
C THR A 162 3.32 1.61 -14.46
N ILE A 163 4.46 0.89 -14.52
CA ILE A 163 5.68 1.23 -13.77
C ILE A 163 6.24 2.58 -14.21
N GLU A 164 6.33 2.83 -15.52
CA GLU A 164 6.80 4.12 -16.06
C GLU A 164 5.91 5.30 -15.65
N ASN A 165 4.61 5.06 -15.43
CA ASN A 165 3.66 6.06 -14.93
C ASN A 165 3.49 6.03 -13.41
N GLY A 166 4.36 5.32 -12.67
CA GLY A 166 4.22 5.12 -11.23
C GLY A 166 4.15 6.43 -10.44
N GLU A 167 5.05 7.38 -10.71
CA GLU A 167 5.09 8.65 -9.98
C GLU A 167 3.85 9.54 -10.21
N PRO A 168 3.36 9.73 -11.45
CA PRO A 168 2.05 10.37 -11.69
C PRO A 168 0.86 9.68 -11.01
N ILE A 169 0.83 8.33 -11.02
CA ILE A 169 -0.23 7.54 -10.36
C ILE A 169 -0.19 7.78 -8.85
N LEU A 170 1.00 7.68 -8.25
CA LEU A 170 1.21 7.90 -6.81
C LEU A 170 0.85 9.33 -6.41
N ALA A 171 1.20 10.34 -7.21
CA ALA A 171 0.82 11.72 -6.97
C ALA A 171 -0.70 11.92 -6.94
N THR A 172 -1.39 11.31 -7.90
CA THR A 172 -2.85 11.34 -7.99
C THR A 172 -3.50 10.71 -6.75
N LEU A 173 -3.01 9.54 -6.31
CA LEU A 173 -3.50 8.91 -5.08
C LEU A 173 -3.13 9.70 -3.83
N ALA A 174 -1.91 10.23 -3.74
CA ALA A 174 -1.45 11.00 -2.59
C ALA A 174 -2.26 12.29 -2.40
N SER A 175 -2.71 12.90 -3.49
CA SER A 175 -3.64 14.04 -3.44
C SER A 175 -5.04 13.63 -3.02
N ALA A 176 -5.53 12.45 -3.43
CA ALA A 176 -6.87 11.95 -3.08
C ALA A 176 -6.95 11.40 -1.64
N TYR A 177 -5.84 10.90 -1.10
CA TYR A 177 -5.72 10.31 0.22
C TYR A 177 -4.62 11.03 1.04
N PRO A 178 -4.85 12.29 1.46
CA PRO A 178 -3.85 13.14 2.12
C PRO A 178 -3.36 12.57 3.47
N THR A 179 -4.14 11.69 4.09
CA THR A 179 -3.79 11.05 5.37
C THR A 179 -2.82 9.89 5.22
N ILE A 180 -2.70 9.30 4.03
CA ILE A 180 -1.75 8.21 3.76
C ILE A 180 -0.40 8.83 3.35
N THR A 181 0.68 8.27 3.90
CA THR A 181 2.05 8.66 3.52
C THR A 181 2.37 8.22 2.10
N TRP A 182 3.19 8.99 1.40
CA TRP A 182 3.71 8.63 0.09
C TRP A 182 4.44 7.29 0.14
N LEU A 183 5.20 7.04 1.21
CA LEU A 183 5.90 5.78 1.41
C LEU A 183 4.96 4.57 1.49
N ALA A 184 3.82 4.69 2.17
CA ALA A 184 2.81 3.64 2.19
C ALA A 184 2.23 3.40 0.79
N LEU A 185 1.95 4.46 0.02
CA LEU A 185 1.45 4.35 -1.35
C LEU A 185 2.48 3.71 -2.29
N GLU A 186 3.77 4.02 -2.14
CA GLU A 186 4.86 3.37 -2.89
C GLU A 186 4.93 1.88 -2.59
N SER A 187 4.88 1.50 -1.31
CA SER A 187 4.84 0.09 -0.91
C SER A 187 3.65 -0.63 -1.55
N MET A 188 2.44 -0.06 -1.44
CA MET A 188 1.23 -0.58 -2.09
C MET A 188 1.40 -0.74 -3.61
N PHE A 189 2.08 0.21 -4.26
CA PHE A 189 2.35 0.15 -5.69
C PHE A 189 3.26 -1.02 -6.04
N TYR A 190 4.39 -1.19 -5.34
CA TYR A 190 5.32 -2.28 -5.62
C TYR A 190 4.74 -3.65 -5.26
N ILE A 191 3.87 -3.73 -4.25
CA ILE A 191 3.07 -4.92 -3.95
C ILE A 191 2.22 -5.31 -5.18
N LEU A 192 1.52 -4.36 -5.80
CA LEU A 192 0.73 -4.63 -7.00
C LEU A 192 1.61 -4.97 -8.20
N VAL A 193 2.76 -4.30 -8.38
CA VAL A 193 3.73 -4.67 -9.42
C VAL A 193 4.18 -6.12 -9.24
N ALA A 194 4.55 -6.51 -8.02
CA ALA A 194 4.97 -7.86 -7.69
C ALA A 194 3.86 -8.88 -7.95
N GLN A 195 2.62 -8.58 -7.56
CA GLN A 195 1.47 -9.44 -7.83
C GLN A 195 1.26 -9.68 -9.34
N TYR A 196 1.29 -8.63 -10.15
CA TYR A 196 1.14 -8.73 -11.61
C TYR A 196 2.34 -9.41 -12.28
N ALA A 197 3.56 -9.15 -11.80
CA ALA A 197 4.76 -9.82 -12.28
C ALA A 197 4.71 -11.33 -12.00
N LEU A 198 4.35 -11.73 -10.77
CA LEU A 198 4.16 -13.13 -10.40
C LEU A 198 3.10 -13.81 -11.26
N ALA A 199 1.96 -13.14 -11.49
CA ALA A 199 0.88 -13.70 -12.28
C ALA A 199 1.22 -13.91 -13.77
N SER A 200 2.27 -13.25 -14.29
CA SER A 200 2.76 -13.52 -15.64
C SER A 200 3.53 -14.84 -15.77
N ARG A 201 4.00 -15.39 -14.65
CA ARG A 201 4.86 -16.60 -14.59
C ARG A 201 4.20 -17.78 -13.89
N TYR A 202 3.29 -17.51 -12.97
CA TYR A 202 2.71 -18.50 -12.08
C TYR A 202 1.19 -18.47 -12.12
N SER A 203 0.58 -19.65 -11.95
CA SER A 203 -0.87 -19.82 -11.79
C SER A 203 -1.21 -20.05 -10.31
N CYS A 204 -2.51 -20.10 -9.98
CA CYS A 204 -2.94 -20.56 -8.66
C CYS A 204 -2.48 -21.99 -8.37
N GLU A 205 -2.34 -22.85 -9.38
CA GLU A 205 -1.84 -24.21 -9.18
C GLU A 205 -0.38 -24.22 -8.72
N SER A 206 0.46 -23.38 -9.33
CA SER A 206 1.85 -23.20 -8.89
C SER A 206 1.92 -22.74 -7.42
N LEU A 207 1.05 -21.82 -7.04
CA LEU A 207 0.95 -21.32 -5.67
C LEU A 207 0.54 -22.45 -4.69
N LEU A 208 -0.49 -23.22 -5.02
CA LEU A 208 -1.00 -24.31 -4.17
C LEU A 208 0.04 -25.42 -3.98
N ARG A 209 0.75 -25.81 -5.04
CA ARG A 209 1.83 -26.81 -4.95
C ARG A 209 3.00 -26.31 -4.11
N GLY A 210 3.37 -25.03 -4.28
CA GLY A 210 4.41 -24.38 -3.47
C GLY A 210 4.04 -24.35 -1.98
N TRP A 211 2.81 -23.95 -1.68
CA TRP A 211 2.25 -23.93 -0.32
C TRP A 211 2.25 -25.32 0.33
N MET A 212 1.77 -26.33 -0.39
CA MET A 212 1.77 -27.73 0.09
C MET A 212 3.19 -28.18 0.45
N THR A 213 4.15 -27.87 -0.42
CA THR A 213 5.56 -28.25 -0.22
C THR A 213 6.21 -27.49 0.94
N GLU A 214 6.04 -26.16 1.01
CA GLU A 214 6.70 -25.32 2.02
C GLU A 214 6.16 -25.56 3.43
N TYR A 215 4.87 -25.88 3.57
CA TYR A 215 4.25 -26.16 4.86
C TYR A 215 4.10 -27.65 5.19
N GLY A 216 4.52 -28.54 4.29
CA GLY A 216 4.50 -30.00 4.51
C GLY A 216 3.10 -30.59 4.61
N PHE A 217 2.14 -30.03 3.86
CA PHE A 217 0.77 -30.54 3.82
C PHE A 217 0.64 -31.77 2.91
N ASP A 218 -0.29 -32.65 3.24
CA ASP A 218 -0.58 -33.86 2.48
C ASP A 218 -1.54 -33.62 1.29
N GLU A 219 -1.70 -34.66 0.46
CA GLU A 219 -2.54 -34.58 -0.75
C GLU A 219 -4.01 -34.33 -0.40
N ASN A 220 -4.49 -34.80 0.76
CA ASN A 220 -5.88 -34.58 1.18
C ASN A 220 -6.12 -33.10 1.49
N GLN A 221 -5.20 -32.46 2.22
CA GLN A 221 -5.23 -31.02 2.51
C GLN A 221 -5.13 -30.20 1.23
N TYR A 222 -4.29 -30.61 0.28
CA TYR A 222 -4.20 -30.00 -1.04
C TYR A 222 -5.54 -30.06 -1.79
N VAL A 223 -6.17 -31.24 -1.87
CA VAL A 223 -7.45 -31.42 -2.57
C VAL A 223 -8.56 -30.55 -1.97
N VAL A 224 -8.61 -30.42 -0.64
CA VAL A 224 -9.56 -29.54 0.04
C VAL A 224 -9.40 -28.09 -0.43
N VAL A 225 -8.19 -27.54 -0.37
CA VAL A 225 -7.96 -26.14 -0.77
C VAL A 225 -8.13 -25.96 -2.29
N ALA A 226 -7.61 -26.89 -3.09
CA ALA A 226 -7.69 -26.84 -4.56
C ALA A 226 -9.14 -26.84 -5.07
N SER A 227 -10.09 -27.42 -4.32
CA SER A 227 -11.51 -27.39 -4.68
C SER A 227 -12.09 -25.97 -4.83
N TYR A 228 -11.48 -24.97 -4.17
CA TYR A 228 -11.89 -23.56 -4.24
C TYR A 228 -11.23 -22.79 -5.39
N PHE A 229 -10.21 -23.36 -6.04
CA PHE A 229 -9.45 -22.73 -7.11
C PHE A 229 -9.49 -23.61 -8.36
N PRO A 230 -10.47 -23.39 -9.26
CA PRO A 230 -10.62 -24.19 -10.47
C PRO A 230 -9.32 -24.27 -11.30
N PRO A 231 -9.05 -25.39 -11.98
CA PRO A 231 -7.90 -25.52 -12.86
C PRO A 231 -7.82 -24.37 -13.88
N GLY A 232 -6.61 -23.83 -14.08
CA GLY A 232 -6.40 -22.69 -14.97
C GLY A 232 -6.73 -21.31 -14.37
N THR A 233 -7.11 -21.24 -13.09
CA THR A 233 -7.29 -19.93 -12.41
C THR A 233 -5.98 -19.14 -12.42
N SER A 234 -6.06 -17.90 -12.92
CA SER A 234 -4.94 -16.95 -12.89
C SER A 234 -4.61 -16.55 -11.46
N LEU A 235 -3.33 -16.31 -11.18
CA LEU A 235 -2.90 -15.82 -9.87
C LEU A 235 -3.51 -14.43 -9.53
N LEU A 236 -3.89 -13.64 -10.54
CA LEU A 236 -4.63 -12.38 -10.33
C LEU A 236 -6.02 -12.62 -9.73
N ASP A 237 -6.64 -13.75 -10.05
CA ASP A 237 -7.98 -14.11 -9.59
C ASP A 237 -7.96 -14.75 -8.18
N PHE A 238 -6.78 -15.07 -7.65
CA PHE A 238 -6.62 -15.71 -6.35
C PHE A 238 -7.40 -15.00 -5.25
N ARG A 239 -7.24 -13.67 -5.12
CA ARG A 239 -7.94 -12.88 -4.09
C ARG A 239 -9.46 -13.00 -4.18
N GLY A 240 -10.00 -13.00 -5.40
CA GLY A 240 -11.44 -13.14 -5.65
C GLY A 240 -11.94 -14.53 -5.28
N LYS A 241 -11.22 -15.58 -5.72
CA LYS A 241 -11.54 -16.97 -5.38
C LYS A 241 -11.43 -17.25 -3.89
N TYR A 242 -10.37 -16.75 -3.25
CA TYR A 242 -10.17 -16.80 -1.81
C TYR A 242 -11.34 -16.15 -1.05
N THR A 243 -11.74 -14.95 -1.45
CA THR A 243 -12.89 -14.24 -0.84
C THR A 243 -14.17 -15.08 -0.93
N ASN A 244 -14.43 -15.67 -2.10
CA ASN A 244 -15.60 -16.52 -2.31
C ASN A 244 -15.55 -17.82 -1.48
N ALA A 245 -14.37 -18.42 -1.33
CA ALA A 245 -14.15 -19.60 -0.50
C ALA A 245 -14.46 -19.33 0.98
N ILE A 246 -13.96 -18.21 1.52
CA ILE A 246 -14.23 -17.79 2.89
C ILE A 246 -15.73 -17.56 3.11
N ARG A 247 -16.42 -16.88 2.19
CA ARG A 247 -17.88 -16.68 2.27
C ARG A 247 -18.64 -17.99 2.26
N ALA A 248 -18.26 -18.92 1.38
CA ALA A 248 -18.90 -20.23 1.28
C ALA A 248 -18.75 -21.01 2.59
N LEU A 249 -17.56 -21.01 3.20
CA LEU A 249 -17.30 -21.72 4.46
C LEU A 249 -17.99 -21.09 5.67
N ARG A 250 -18.07 -19.75 5.72
CA ARG A 250 -18.76 -19.04 6.82
C ARG A 250 -20.28 -19.18 6.74
N GLY A 251 -20.85 -19.24 5.54
CA GLY A 251 -22.29 -19.48 5.34
C GLY A 251 -22.78 -20.88 5.73
N ILE A 252 -21.89 -21.81 6.06
CA ILE A 252 -22.25 -23.15 6.56
C ILE A 252 -22.55 -23.04 8.07
N SER A 253 -23.83 -23.03 8.43
CA SER A 253 -24.30 -23.04 9.81
C SER A 253 -24.59 -24.48 10.29
N GLY A 254 -24.01 -24.89 11.44
CA GLY A 254 -24.23 -26.22 12.05
C GLY A 254 -23.06 -26.75 12.90
N GLU A 255 -23.19 -27.96 13.46
CA GLU A 255 -22.20 -28.62 14.36
C GLU A 255 -20.84 -28.98 13.72
N LYS A 256 -20.71 -28.83 12.39
CA LYS A 256 -19.45 -29.05 11.65
C LYS A 256 -18.95 -27.75 11.04
N LYS A 257 -18.72 -26.74 11.88
CA LYS A 257 -18.03 -25.53 11.42
C LYS A 257 -16.67 -25.96 10.84
N PRO A 258 -16.36 -25.64 9.58
CA PRO A 258 -15.16 -26.13 8.92
C PRO A 258 -13.93 -25.30 9.36
N ASP A 259 -13.68 -25.23 10.67
CA ASP A 259 -12.58 -24.44 11.25
C ASP A 259 -11.22 -24.90 10.72
N TYR A 260 -11.11 -26.19 10.39
CA TYR A 260 -9.93 -26.75 9.74
C TYR A 260 -9.74 -26.25 8.30
N ASP A 261 -10.80 -26.21 7.48
CA ASP A 261 -10.71 -25.70 6.10
C ASP A 261 -10.44 -24.19 6.09
N LEU A 262 -11.02 -23.46 7.05
CA LEU A 262 -10.71 -22.05 7.28
C LEU A 262 -9.24 -21.85 7.67
N LEU A 263 -8.68 -22.71 8.51
CA LEU A 263 -7.25 -22.68 8.85
C LEU A 263 -6.38 -22.92 7.62
N LEU A 264 -6.72 -23.91 6.79
CA LEU A 264 -6.00 -24.20 5.55
C LEU A 264 -6.06 -23.00 4.60
N LEU A 265 -7.24 -22.39 4.42
CA LEU A 265 -7.39 -21.17 3.62
C LEU A 265 -6.54 -20.02 4.18
N ARG A 266 -6.60 -19.73 5.48
CA ARG A 266 -5.76 -18.68 6.08
C ARG A 266 -4.27 -18.92 5.80
N SER A 267 -3.82 -20.17 5.86
CA SER A 267 -2.42 -20.51 5.61
C SER A 267 -1.99 -20.27 4.15
N ILE A 268 -2.83 -20.60 3.15
CA ILE A 268 -2.55 -20.29 1.73
C ILE A 268 -2.63 -18.78 1.47
N GLY A 269 -3.52 -18.06 2.15
CA GLY A 269 -3.57 -16.59 2.12
C GLY A 269 -2.25 -15.96 2.60
N ASN A 270 -1.75 -16.41 3.75
CA ASN A 270 -0.45 -15.97 4.30
C ASN A 270 0.71 -16.34 3.37
N TYR A 271 0.67 -17.54 2.77
CA TYR A 271 1.67 -17.99 1.81
C TYR A 271 1.73 -17.06 0.60
N PHE A 272 0.57 -16.74 0.01
CA PHE A 272 0.47 -15.84 -1.12
C PHE A 272 0.97 -14.43 -0.81
N SER A 273 0.58 -13.86 0.34
CA SER A 273 1.10 -12.57 0.80
C SER A 273 2.62 -12.60 0.91
N SER A 274 3.19 -13.65 1.48
CA SER A 274 4.64 -13.78 1.66
C SER A 274 5.39 -13.78 0.33
N TRP A 275 4.85 -14.44 -0.71
CA TRP A 275 5.43 -14.43 -2.05
C TRP A 275 5.45 -13.03 -2.65
N ILE A 276 4.33 -12.32 -2.57
CA ILE A 276 4.23 -10.95 -3.10
C ILE A 276 5.20 -10.03 -2.37
N VAL A 277 5.23 -10.08 -1.03
CA VAL A 277 6.12 -9.25 -0.21
C VAL A 277 7.60 -9.52 -0.52
N ARG A 278 8.00 -10.80 -0.65
CA ARG A 278 9.37 -11.17 -1.04
C ARG A 278 9.76 -10.55 -2.38
N VAL A 279 8.90 -10.62 -3.39
CA VAL A 279 9.15 -10.05 -4.72
C VAL A 279 9.14 -8.53 -4.71
N ALA A 280 8.19 -7.90 -4.00
CA ALA A 280 8.10 -6.46 -3.86
C ALA A 280 9.39 -5.88 -3.24
N HIS A 281 9.93 -6.52 -2.20
CA HIS A 281 11.19 -6.09 -1.59
C HIS A 281 12.40 -6.21 -2.52
N GLN A 282 12.46 -7.25 -3.34
CA GLN A 282 13.52 -7.37 -4.34
C GLN A 282 13.48 -6.21 -5.34
N MET A 283 12.27 -5.78 -5.73
CA MET A 283 12.06 -4.64 -6.63
C MET A 283 12.43 -3.31 -5.97
N GLU A 284 12.10 -3.12 -4.68
CA GLU A 284 12.38 -1.89 -3.94
C GLU A 284 13.87 -1.66 -3.68
N ASN A 285 14.64 -2.74 -3.45
CA ASN A 285 16.05 -2.67 -3.05
C ASN A 285 17.04 -2.55 -4.23
N GLY A 286 16.56 -2.45 -5.47
CA GLY A 286 17.43 -2.19 -6.63
C GLY A 286 18.39 -3.31 -7.00
N SER A 287 18.36 -4.46 -6.32
CA SER A 287 18.93 -5.71 -6.80
C SER A 287 18.14 -6.13 -8.03
N GLY A 288 18.63 -5.73 -9.20
CA GLY A 288 17.96 -5.80 -10.48
C GLY A 288 17.14 -7.07 -10.64
N TYR A 289 15.84 -6.89 -10.88
CA TYR A 289 15.00 -7.92 -11.47
C TYR A 289 15.57 -8.18 -12.87
N GLN A 290 16.52 -9.10 -12.98
CA GLN A 290 16.91 -9.64 -14.27
C GLN A 290 15.72 -10.44 -14.76
N ALA A 291 14.97 -9.84 -15.68
CA ALA A 291 14.10 -10.58 -16.58
C ALA A 291 14.99 -11.51 -17.41
N ALA A 292 15.28 -12.69 -16.86
CA ALA A 292 15.56 -13.89 -17.62
C ALA A 292 14.23 -14.58 -17.92
#